data_AF-A0A7S4A1D1-F1
#
_entry.id   AF-A0A7S4A1D1-F1
#
_cell.length_a   1.000
_cell.length_b   1.000
_cell.length_c   1.000
_cell.angle_alpha   90.00
_cell.angle_beta   90.00
_cell.angle_gamma   90.00
#
_symmetry.space_group_name_H-M   'P 1'
#
loop_
_entity.id
_entity.type
_entity.pdbx_description
1 polymer ?
#
loop_
_entity_poly.entity_id
_entity_poly.type
_entity_poly.pdbx_seq_one_letter_code
_entity_poly.pdbx_strand_id
1 'polypeptide(L)'
;MADEDAFARRVRAFYEAHNPERLDLVPEIVSKYRNQQDKLWAKLEKKYPGTATSRDDRLDFRSRAFDARAALCEPGLRPPVPNAPPLDNLSKFRPFLPHSSEYHDTRVKQGAHHVVREPSATSTNRGVALLSQVTDTLREGPHSLLWRALRDRVRVRVTLRRINSIRGVVVGHLKAFDRHMNLLLVDAAETTTPKMRNPARARPRTRHLAQVLVRGDNVVLVALEGGSSSRPRPDR
;
A
#
# COMPACT_ATOMS: atom_id res chain seq x y z
N MET A 1 -29.19 9.65 42.07
CA MET A 1 -28.61 8.36 41.64
C MET A 1 -28.08 8.42 40.20
N ALA A 2 -28.85 8.94 39.23
CA ALA A 2 -28.42 8.98 37.82
C ALA A 2 -27.08 9.74 37.53
N ASP A 3 -26.78 10.80 38.27
CA ASP A 3 -25.56 11.61 38.06
C ASP A 3 -24.29 10.92 38.60
N GLU A 4 -24.43 10.15 39.67
CA GLU A 4 -23.32 9.41 40.28
C GLU A 4 -22.89 8.22 39.41
N ASP A 5 -23.86 7.55 38.80
CA ASP A 5 -23.62 6.49 37.81
C ASP A 5 -23.02 7.04 36.51
N ALA A 6 -23.29 8.31 36.16
CA ALA A 6 -22.67 8.97 35.02
C ALA A 6 -21.20 9.31 35.29
N PHE A 7 -20.89 9.84 36.48
CA PHE A 7 -19.52 10.13 36.90
C PHE A 7 -18.66 8.86 37.02
N ALA A 8 -19.19 7.81 37.65
CA ALA A 8 -18.50 6.52 37.78
C ALA A 8 -18.16 5.88 36.42
N ARG A 9 -19.09 5.94 35.46
CA ARG A 9 -18.86 5.45 34.09
C ARG A 9 -17.73 6.21 33.39
N ARG A 10 -17.66 7.53 33.54
CA ARG A 10 -16.60 8.36 32.95
C ARG A 10 -15.23 8.03 33.52
N VAL A 11 -15.12 7.87 34.85
CA VAL A 11 -13.85 7.54 35.51
C VAL A 11 -13.39 6.12 35.14
N ARG A 12 -14.32 5.15 35.07
CA ARG A 12 -14.02 3.77 34.66
C ARG A 12 -13.48 3.71 33.24
N ALA A 13 -14.15 4.35 32.28
CA ALA A 13 -13.72 4.38 30.89
C ALA A 13 -12.33 5.02 30.72
N PHE A 14 -11.99 6.03 31.52
CA PHE A 14 -10.67 6.64 31.52
C PHE A 14 -9.58 5.67 32.00
N TYR A 15 -9.81 4.96 33.11
CA TYR A 15 -8.82 4.00 33.62
C TYR A 15 -8.71 2.75 32.74
N GLU A 16 -9.79 2.28 32.11
CA GLU A 16 -9.75 1.17 31.16
C GLU A 16 -8.82 1.46 29.97
N ALA A 17 -8.79 2.71 29.49
CA ALA A 17 -7.94 3.14 28.38
C ALA A 17 -6.47 3.38 28.74
N HIS A 18 -6.15 3.71 30.00
CA HIS A 18 -4.81 4.17 30.39
C HIS A 18 -4.11 3.32 31.46
N ASN A 19 -4.85 2.70 32.38
CA ASN A 19 -4.32 1.77 33.38
C ASN A 19 -5.42 0.84 33.93
N PRO A 20 -5.58 -0.37 33.36
CA PRO A 20 -6.62 -1.31 33.77
C PRO A 20 -6.44 -1.85 35.20
N GLU A 21 -5.24 -1.79 35.79
CA GLU A 21 -5.00 -2.25 37.17
C GLU A 21 -5.67 -1.37 38.23
N ARG A 22 -6.12 -0.16 37.85
CA ARG A 22 -6.79 0.78 38.76
C ARG A 22 -8.32 0.70 38.73
N LEU A 23 -8.88 -0.23 37.94
CA LEU A 23 -10.33 -0.39 37.80
C LEU A 23 -11.01 -0.79 39.13
N ASP A 24 -10.31 -1.56 39.97
CA ASP A 24 -10.82 -2.01 41.26
C ASP A 24 -10.98 -0.87 42.27
N LEU A 25 -10.20 0.20 42.12
CA LEU A 25 -10.22 1.37 43.01
C LEU A 25 -11.23 2.44 42.56
N VAL A 26 -11.90 2.26 41.41
CA VAL A 26 -12.85 3.24 40.86
C VAL A 26 -14.00 3.57 41.83
N PRO A 27 -14.63 2.61 42.54
CA PRO A 27 -15.70 2.92 43.49
C PRO A 27 -15.25 3.83 44.65
N GLU A 28 -14.04 3.62 45.17
CA GLU A 28 -13.46 4.47 46.23
C GLU A 28 -13.13 5.88 45.72
N ILE A 29 -12.56 5.97 44.51
CA ILE A 29 -12.21 7.25 43.89
C ILE A 29 -13.48 8.07 43.62
N VAL A 30 -14.53 7.43 43.11
CA VAL A 30 -15.82 8.07 42.83
C VAL A 30 -16.45 8.61 44.12
N SER A 31 -16.44 7.82 45.19
CA SER A 31 -16.94 8.25 46.51
C SER A 31 -16.13 9.44 47.08
N LYS A 32 -14.80 9.36 47.00
CA LYS A 32 -13.90 10.40 47.53
C LYS A 32 -13.99 11.74 46.78
N TYR A 33 -14.22 11.69 45.48
CA TYR A 33 -14.24 12.89 44.61
C TYR A 33 -15.65 13.29 44.15
N ARG A 34 -16.71 12.74 44.76
CA ARG A 34 -18.11 13.01 44.40
C ARG A 34 -18.43 14.49 44.25
N ASN A 35 -17.97 15.32 45.19
CA ASN A 35 -18.19 16.78 45.23
C ASN A 35 -17.01 17.60 44.70
N GLN A 36 -15.93 16.96 44.23
CA GLN A 36 -14.68 17.61 43.80
C GLN A 36 -14.16 17.02 42.48
N GLN A 37 -15.06 16.81 41.52
CA GLN A 37 -14.78 16.14 40.26
C GLN A 37 -13.68 16.86 39.47
N ASP A 38 -13.70 18.21 39.43
CA ASP A 38 -12.73 19.02 38.69
C ASP A 38 -11.29 18.82 39.21
N LYS A 39 -11.12 18.66 40.53
CA LYS A 39 -9.80 18.40 41.12
C LYS A 39 -9.26 17.02 40.78
N LEU A 40 -10.13 16.02 40.58
CA LEU A 40 -9.73 14.70 40.12
C LEU A 40 -9.22 14.79 38.68
N TRP A 41 -9.99 15.43 37.79
CA TRP A 41 -9.62 15.58 36.39
C TRP A 41 -8.33 16.37 36.19
N ALA A 42 -8.14 17.48 36.91
CA ALA A 42 -6.87 18.23 36.87
C ALA A 42 -5.66 17.39 37.31
N LYS A 43 -5.83 16.47 38.27
CA LYS A 43 -4.77 15.54 38.69
C LYS A 43 -4.52 14.44 37.66
N LEU A 44 -5.58 13.95 37.01
CA LEU A 44 -5.46 12.93 35.96
C LEU A 44 -4.81 13.49 34.71
N GLU A 45 -5.17 14.69 34.29
CA GLU A 45 -4.59 15.39 33.14
C GLU A 45 -3.10 15.69 33.35
N LYS A 46 -2.71 16.11 34.57
CA LYS A 46 -1.30 16.28 34.93
C LYS A 46 -0.51 14.96 34.93
N LYS A 47 -1.16 13.84 35.26
CA LYS A 47 -0.53 12.52 35.36
C LYS A 47 -0.49 11.78 34.01
N TYR A 48 -1.42 12.09 33.12
CA TYR A 48 -1.55 11.51 31.77
C TYR A 48 -1.70 12.64 30.73
N PRO A 49 -0.64 13.42 30.47
CA PRO A 49 -0.68 14.52 29.50
C PRO A 49 -0.79 13.99 28.05
N GLY A 50 -1.67 14.60 27.26
CA GLY A 50 -1.80 14.32 25.82
C GLY A 50 -2.81 13.23 25.44
N THR A 51 -3.61 12.75 26.39
CA THR A 51 -4.67 11.77 26.14
C THR A 51 -6.03 12.46 26.08
N ALA A 52 -6.58 12.55 24.87
CA ALA A 52 -7.92 13.08 24.64
C ALA A 52 -8.96 12.30 25.44
N THR A 53 -9.52 12.94 26.46
CA THR A 53 -10.58 12.40 27.33
C THR A 53 -11.96 12.51 26.69
N SER A 54 -12.10 13.36 25.68
CA SER A 54 -13.36 13.61 24.98
C SER A 54 -13.31 13.11 23.54
N ARG A 55 -14.42 12.54 23.07
CA ARG A 55 -14.61 12.15 21.67
C ARG A 55 -14.31 13.32 20.72
N ASP A 56 -14.72 14.52 21.09
CA ASP A 56 -14.55 15.73 20.27
C ASP A 56 -13.07 16.08 20.10
N ASP A 57 -12.24 15.82 21.11
CA ASP A 57 -10.81 16.12 21.07
C ASP A 57 -10.03 15.12 20.19
N ARG A 58 -10.50 13.86 20.12
CA ARG A 58 -9.92 12.82 19.23
C ARG A 58 -10.27 13.06 17.76
N LEU A 59 -11.43 13.66 17.49
CA LEU A 59 -11.95 13.91 16.14
C LEU A 59 -11.60 15.31 15.62
N ASP A 60 -11.12 16.22 16.48
CA ASP A 60 -10.66 17.54 16.07
C ASP A 60 -9.29 17.47 15.39
N PHE A 61 -9.27 17.76 14.08
CA PHE A 61 -8.08 17.80 13.23
C PHE A 61 -6.99 18.78 13.71
N ARG A 62 -7.34 19.77 14.56
CA ARG A 62 -6.37 20.72 15.14
C ARG A 62 -5.88 20.32 16.53
N SER A 63 -6.45 19.28 17.13
CA SER A 63 -6.02 18.81 18.44
C SER A 63 -4.68 18.07 18.35
N ARG A 64 -3.88 18.21 19.40
CA ARG A 64 -2.65 17.41 19.57
C ARG A 64 -2.94 15.92 19.82
N ALA A 65 -4.15 15.61 20.25
CA ALA A 65 -4.60 14.26 20.53
C ALA A 65 -5.50 13.69 19.41
N PHE A 66 -5.45 14.32 18.22
CA PHE A 66 -6.17 13.85 17.04
C PHE A 66 -5.81 12.41 16.68
N ASP A 67 -6.84 11.57 16.50
CA ASP A 67 -6.70 10.18 16.13
C ASP A 67 -7.17 9.97 14.67
N ALA A 68 -6.19 9.89 13.76
CA ALA A 68 -6.44 9.73 12.33
C ALA A 68 -7.25 8.46 11.99
N ARG A 69 -7.10 7.39 12.78
CA ARG A 69 -7.83 6.13 12.53
C ARG A 69 -9.28 6.27 12.95
N ALA A 70 -9.54 6.87 14.11
CA ALA A 70 -10.91 7.14 14.56
C ALA A 70 -11.65 8.08 13.59
N ALA A 71 -10.97 9.13 13.11
CA ALA A 71 -11.50 10.07 12.14
C ALA A 71 -11.90 9.42 10.81
N LEU A 72 -11.13 8.44 10.31
CA LEU A 72 -11.45 7.71 9.07
C LEU A 72 -12.68 6.80 9.19
N CYS A 73 -12.99 6.33 10.41
CA CYS A 73 -14.14 5.48 10.68
C CYS A 73 -15.41 6.27 11.02
N GLU A 74 -15.31 7.58 11.27
CA GLU A 74 -16.44 8.42 11.66
C GLU A 74 -17.21 8.90 10.42
N PRO A 75 -18.46 8.45 10.21
CA PRO A 75 -19.24 8.81 9.04
C PRO A 75 -19.59 10.31 9.05
N GLY A 76 -19.32 10.99 7.94
CA GLY A 76 -19.68 12.41 7.77
C GLY A 76 -18.74 13.41 8.42
N LEU A 77 -17.62 12.96 9.01
CA LEU A 77 -16.58 13.86 9.50
C LEU A 77 -15.94 14.62 8.33
N ARG A 78 -16.00 15.96 8.38
CA ARG A 78 -15.43 16.82 7.33
C ARG A 78 -14.13 17.45 7.82
N PRO A 79 -13.05 17.40 7.03
CA PRO A 79 -11.83 18.11 7.36
C PRO A 79 -12.10 19.62 7.42
N PRO A 80 -11.28 20.40 8.18
CA PRO A 80 -11.51 21.82 8.39
C PRO A 80 -11.55 22.64 7.10
N VAL A 81 -10.90 22.12 6.05
CA VAL A 81 -10.90 22.69 4.70
C VAL A 81 -11.52 21.65 3.76
N PRO A 82 -12.84 21.70 3.54
CA PRO A 82 -13.55 20.65 2.79
C PRO A 82 -13.14 20.58 1.31
N ASN A 83 -12.67 21.70 0.75
CA ASN A 83 -12.22 21.80 -0.64
C ASN A 83 -10.69 21.72 -0.77
N ALA A 84 -9.99 21.23 0.25
CA ALA A 84 -8.55 21.07 0.18
C ALA A 84 -8.21 20.06 -0.94
N PRO A 85 -7.35 20.41 -1.90
CA PRO A 85 -7.00 19.49 -2.97
C PRO A 85 -6.24 18.29 -2.41
N PRO A 86 -6.62 17.04 -2.76
CA PRO A 86 -5.83 15.88 -2.38
C PRO A 86 -4.51 15.92 -3.14
N LEU A 87 -3.41 16.06 -2.39
CA LEU A 87 -2.06 16.00 -2.94
C LEU A 87 -1.55 14.57 -2.77
N ASP A 88 -1.08 13.98 -3.87
CA ASP A 88 -0.70 12.57 -3.96
C ASP A 88 0.70 12.26 -3.40
N ASN A 89 1.54 13.27 -3.24
CA ASN A 89 2.91 13.09 -2.77
C ASN A 89 3.41 14.28 -1.93
N LEU A 90 4.39 13.99 -1.06
CA LEU A 90 5.01 14.98 -0.16
C LEU A 90 5.64 16.16 -0.91
N SER A 91 6.18 15.96 -2.11
CA SER A 91 6.78 17.04 -2.89
C SER A 91 5.75 18.12 -3.24
N LYS A 92 4.50 17.74 -3.52
CA LYS A 92 3.43 18.70 -3.80
C LYS A 92 3.01 19.53 -2.58
N PHE A 93 3.30 19.08 -1.37
CA PHE A 93 3.06 19.85 -0.14
C PHE A 93 4.14 20.91 0.14
N ARG A 94 5.33 20.78 -0.45
CA ARG A 94 6.47 21.68 -0.20
C ARG A 94 6.18 23.17 -0.45
N PRO A 95 5.42 23.57 -1.47
CA PRO A 95 5.04 24.98 -1.67
C PRO A 95 4.11 25.53 -0.58
N PHE A 96 3.40 24.68 0.16
CA PHE A 96 2.46 25.08 1.22
C PHE A 96 3.10 25.17 2.60
N LEU A 97 4.35 24.75 2.75
CA LEU A 97 5.05 24.84 4.02
C LEU A 97 5.41 26.31 4.33
N PRO A 98 5.57 26.67 5.61
CA PRO A 98 6.07 27.99 5.97
C PRO A 98 7.42 28.28 5.30
N HIS A 99 7.66 29.51 4.88
CA HIS A 99 8.93 29.92 4.26
C HIS A 99 10.16 29.69 5.16
N SER A 100 9.96 29.57 6.48
CA SER A 100 10.99 29.23 7.46
C SER A 100 11.37 27.74 7.50
N SER A 101 10.61 26.87 6.82
CA SER A 101 10.86 25.44 6.80
C SER A 101 11.96 25.09 5.79
N GLU A 102 12.92 24.26 6.20
CA GLU A 102 13.94 23.69 5.32
C GLU A 102 13.34 22.96 4.11
N TYR A 103 12.12 22.44 4.24
CA TYR A 103 11.44 21.67 3.21
C TYR A 103 10.60 22.52 2.25
N HIS A 104 10.54 23.84 2.44
CA HIS A 104 9.77 24.73 1.57
C HIS A 104 10.47 24.90 0.21
N ASP A 105 9.77 24.52 -0.88
CA ASP A 105 10.30 24.60 -2.24
C ASP A 105 9.19 24.99 -3.23
N THR A 106 9.32 26.17 -3.84
CA THR A 106 8.37 26.74 -4.82
C THR A 106 8.65 26.30 -6.26
N ARG A 107 9.75 25.59 -6.53
CA ARG A 107 10.08 25.07 -7.87
C ARG A 107 9.18 23.90 -8.26
N VAL A 108 8.55 23.26 -7.28
CA VAL A 108 7.58 22.19 -7.50
C VAL A 108 6.30 22.79 -8.11
N LYS A 109 6.17 22.69 -9.43
CA LYS A 109 4.96 23.10 -10.13
C LYS A 109 3.82 22.14 -9.78
N GLN A 110 2.70 22.68 -9.31
CA GLN A 110 1.47 21.92 -9.17
C GLN A 110 0.93 21.62 -10.58
N GLY A 111 1.19 20.41 -11.07
CA GLY A 111 0.48 19.91 -12.24
C GLY A 111 -1.02 19.83 -11.95
N ALA A 112 -1.85 19.94 -13.00
CA ALA A 112 -3.30 19.79 -12.87
C ALA A 112 -3.63 18.56 -12.02
N HIS A 113 -4.43 18.76 -10.98
CA HIS A 113 -4.78 17.71 -10.04
C HIS A 113 -5.31 16.50 -10.79
N HIS A 114 -4.91 15.31 -10.33
CA HIS A 114 -5.43 14.04 -10.81
C HIS A 114 -6.90 13.95 -10.34
N VAL A 115 -7.80 14.66 -11.01
CA VAL A 115 -9.22 14.30 -10.97
C VAL A 115 -9.25 12.85 -11.41
N VAL A 116 -9.76 11.97 -10.56
CA VAL A 116 -10.01 10.57 -10.92
C VAL A 116 -11.03 10.60 -12.05
N ARG A 117 -10.56 10.77 -13.29
CA ARG A 117 -11.36 10.56 -14.48
C ARG A 117 -11.51 9.06 -14.61
N GLU A 118 -12.74 8.60 -14.72
CA GLU A 118 -13.01 7.25 -15.19
C GLU A 118 -12.18 6.98 -16.45
N PRO A 119 -11.61 5.77 -16.61
CA PRO A 119 -10.74 5.46 -17.73
C PRO A 119 -11.51 5.61 -19.05
N SER A 120 -11.47 6.80 -19.64
CA SER A 120 -12.01 7.02 -20.99
C SER A 120 -11.09 6.32 -21.98
N ALA A 121 -11.65 5.64 -22.97
CA ALA A 121 -10.92 4.94 -24.04
C ALA A 121 -9.89 5.80 -24.82
N THR A 122 -9.89 7.13 -24.63
CA THR A 122 -8.87 8.03 -25.20
C THR A 122 -7.51 7.92 -24.49
N SER A 123 -7.45 7.53 -23.21
CA SER A 123 -6.18 7.43 -22.47
C SER A 123 -5.35 6.21 -22.84
N THR A 124 -5.97 5.16 -23.40
CA THR A 124 -5.28 3.92 -23.79
C THR A 124 -4.38 4.11 -25.01
N ASN A 125 -4.74 5.01 -25.95
CA ASN A 125 -3.96 5.20 -27.18
C ASN A 125 -2.58 5.82 -26.93
N ARG A 126 -2.46 6.78 -26.01
CA ARG A 126 -1.14 7.37 -25.67
C ARG A 126 -0.22 6.35 -25.01
N GLY A 127 -0.76 5.52 -24.11
CA GLY A 127 0.02 4.48 -23.43
C GLY A 127 0.54 3.42 -24.41
N VAL A 128 -0.29 2.98 -25.35
CA VAL A 128 0.10 2.02 -26.40
C VAL A 128 1.16 2.62 -27.33
N ALA A 129 1.01 3.89 -27.73
CA ALA A 129 1.99 4.58 -28.57
C ALA A 129 3.35 4.79 -27.89
N LEU A 130 3.35 5.09 -26.59
CA LEU A 130 4.60 5.22 -25.83
C LEU A 130 5.32 3.86 -25.73
N LEU A 131 4.57 2.80 -25.43
CA LEU A 131 5.14 1.45 -25.35
C LEU A 131 5.73 1.00 -26.70
N SER A 132 5.05 1.29 -27.82
CA SER A 132 5.59 0.96 -29.15
C SER A 132 6.88 1.72 -29.44
N GLN A 133 6.93 3.03 -29.16
CA GLN A 133 8.13 3.86 -29.34
C GLN A 133 9.33 3.31 -28.56
N VAL A 134 9.15 2.92 -27.30
CA VAL A 134 10.22 2.33 -26.49
C VAL A 134 10.71 1.02 -27.12
N THR A 135 9.79 0.15 -27.51
CA THR A 135 10.16 -1.16 -28.09
C THR A 135 10.77 -1.08 -29.48
N ASP A 136 10.40 -0.09 -30.29
CA ASP A 136 10.92 0.06 -31.66
C ASP A 136 12.41 0.40 -31.69
N THR A 137 12.90 1.15 -30.70
CA THR A 137 14.34 1.42 -30.55
C THR A 137 15.16 0.16 -30.21
N LEU A 138 14.50 -0.91 -29.78
CA LEU A 138 15.09 -2.18 -29.34
C LEU A 138 14.86 -3.32 -30.33
N ARG A 139 14.54 -2.99 -31.59
CA ARG A 139 14.30 -3.96 -32.66
C ARG A 139 15.51 -4.84 -32.96
N GLU A 140 16.70 -4.27 -32.85
CA GLU A 140 17.97 -4.91 -33.22
C GLU A 140 18.80 -5.31 -32.00
N GLY A 141 19.79 -6.17 -32.22
CA GLY A 141 20.71 -6.62 -31.18
C GLY A 141 20.09 -7.66 -30.22
N PRO A 142 20.51 -7.70 -28.94
CA PRO A 142 20.14 -8.76 -28.01
C PRO A 142 18.64 -8.79 -27.65
N HIS A 143 17.96 -7.64 -27.78
CA HIS A 143 16.52 -7.52 -27.51
C HIS A 143 15.65 -7.97 -28.69
N SER A 144 16.25 -8.27 -29.85
CA SER A 144 15.51 -8.67 -31.07
C SER A 144 14.60 -9.88 -30.84
N LEU A 145 14.97 -10.81 -29.94
CA LEU A 145 14.12 -11.93 -29.54
C LEU A 145 12.82 -11.46 -28.85
N LEU A 146 12.92 -10.49 -27.94
CA LEU A 146 11.76 -9.91 -27.26
C LEU A 146 10.91 -9.08 -28.23
N TRP A 147 11.54 -8.33 -29.11
CA TRP A 147 10.83 -7.57 -30.14
C TRP A 147 10.03 -8.50 -31.07
N ARG A 148 10.63 -9.59 -31.53
CA ARG A 148 9.95 -10.64 -32.30
C ARG A 148 8.82 -11.29 -31.51
N ALA A 149 9.05 -11.66 -30.25
CA ALA A 149 8.01 -12.23 -29.39
C ALA A 149 6.81 -11.30 -29.21
N LEU A 150 7.05 -9.99 -29.07
CA LEU A 150 6.01 -8.98 -28.92
C LEU A 150 5.21 -8.80 -30.21
N ARG A 151 5.88 -8.71 -31.37
CA ARG A 151 5.26 -8.56 -32.69
C ARG A 151 4.43 -9.80 -33.06
N ASP A 152 5.04 -10.98 -32.91
CA ASP A 152 4.46 -12.26 -33.34
C ASP A 152 3.52 -12.84 -32.26
N ARG A 153 3.33 -12.13 -31.13
CA ARG A 153 2.49 -12.53 -29.98
C ARG A 153 2.83 -13.91 -29.40
N VAL A 154 4.11 -14.30 -29.46
CA VAL A 154 4.59 -15.60 -29.00
C VAL A 154 4.76 -15.61 -27.48
N ARG A 155 4.54 -16.78 -26.87
CA ARG A 155 4.81 -16.99 -25.44
C ARG A 155 6.32 -17.02 -25.19
N VAL A 156 6.74 -16.39 -24.11
CA VAL A 156 8.13 -16.39 -23.66
C VAL A 156 8.26 -17.11 -22.33
N ARG A 157 9.34 -17.88 -22.20
CA ARG A 157 9.76 -18.52 -20.96
C ARG A 157 10.87 -17.70 -20.32
N VAL A 158 10.59 -17.14 -19.15
CA VAL A 158 11.48 -16.25 -18.41
C VAL A 158 11.95 -16.95 -17.13
N THR A 159 13.25 -17.19 -17.01
CA THR A 159 13.85 -17.73 -15.78
C THR A 159 14.20 -16.60 -14.84
N LEU A 160 13.73 -16.70 -13.59
CA LEU A 160 13.94 -15.68 -12.57
C LEU A 160 14.88 -16.16 -11.47
N ARG A 161 15.74 -15.27 -10.98
CA ARG A 161 16.58 -15.51 -9.81
C ARG A 161 16.10 -14.80 -8.55
N ARG A 162 16.61 -15.27 -7.42
CA ARG A 162 16.77 -14.55 -6.15
C ARG A 162 18.26 -14.19 -6.00
N ILE A 163 18.61 -13.57 -4.87
CA ILE A 163 19.99 -13.18 -4.55
C ILE A 163 20.99 -14.33 -4.81
N ASN A 164 20.74 -15.53 -4.28
CA ASN A 164 21.67 -16.68 -4.34
C ASN A 164 21.04 -17.98 -4.89
N SER A 165 19.97 -17.90 -5.70
CA SER A 165 19.32 -19.12 -6.24
C SER A 165 18.36 -18.81 -7.37
N ILE A 166 18.02 -19.79 -8.21
CA ILE A 166 16.88 -19.68 -9.13
C ILE A 166 15.58 -19.65 -8.33
N ARG A 167 14.72 -18.66 -8.60
CA ARG A 167 13.38 -18.53 -8.00
C ARG A 167 12.41 -19.50 -8.67
N GLY A 168 12.44 -19.55 -9.99
CA GLY A 168 11.46 -20.26 -10.78
C GLY A 168 11.40 -19.73 -12.21
N VAL A 169 10.35 -20.12 -12.92
CA VAL A 169 10.13 -19.77 -14.31
C VAL A 169 8.75 -19.16 -14.46
N VAL A 170 8.64 -18.10 -15.26
CA VAL A 170 7.37 -17.49 -15.65
C VAL A 170 7.20 -17.66 -17.15
N VAL A 171 6.04 -18.16 -17.56
CA VAL A 171 5.71 -18.42 -18.96
C VAL A 171 4.45 -17.63 -19.32
N GLY A 172 4.50 -16.75 -20.32
CA GLY A 172 3.32 -15.97 -20.73
C GLY A 172 3.53 -15.23 -22.04
N HIS A 173 2.48 -14.59 -22.55
CA HIS A 173 2.58 -13.76 -23.75
C HIS A 173 3.22 -12.41 -23.41
N LEU A 174 4.23 -12.00 -24.19
CA LEU A 174 4.88 -10.72 -24.01
C LEU A 174 3.98 -9.57 -24.50
N LYS A 175 3.73 -8.60 -23.61
CA LYS A 175 2.91 -7.42 -23.91
C LYS A 175 3.72 -6.13 -24.01
N ALA A 176 4.81 -6.02 -23.25
CA ALA A 176 5.76 -4.93 -23.32
C ALA A 176 7.11 -5.36 -22.74
N PHE A 177 8.19 -4.70 -23.15
CA PHE A 177 9.52 -4.82 -22.56
C PHE A 177 10.26 -3.49 -22.65
N ASP A 178 11.35 -3.35 -21.88
CA ASP A 178 12.23 -2.19 -21.95
C ASP A 178 13.71 -2.57 -22.02
N ARG A 179 14.59 -1.55 -22.10
CA ARG A 179 16.05 -1.68 -22.15
C ARG A 179 16.68 -2.30 -20.91
N HIS A 180 15.95 -2.35 -19.80
CA HIS A 180 16.41 -2.89 -18.52
C HIS A 180 15.94 -4.33 -18.33
N MET A 181 15.31 -4.95 -19.33
CA MET A 181 14.70 -6.28 -19.25
C MET A 181 13.52 -6.34 -18.26
N ASN A 182 12.86 -5.21 -17.99
CA ASN A 182 11.55 -5.26 -17.34
C ASN A 182 10.54 -5.80 -18.37
N LEU A 183 9.77 -6.82 -18.00
CA LEU A 183 8.88 -7.54 -18.92
C LEU A 183 7.45 -7.52 -18.38
N LEU A 184 6.49 -7.13 -19.22
CA LEU A 184 5.06 -7.28 -18.94
C LEU A 184 4.55 -8.53 -19.66
N LEU A 185 4.13 -9.52 -18.88
CA LEU A 185 3.54 -10.76 -19.38
C LEU A 185 2.06 -10.82 -19.06
N VAL A 186 1.27 -11.33 -20.00
CA VAL A 186 -0.16 -11.62 -19.82
C VAL A 186 -0.44 -13.10 -20.00
N ASP A 187 -1.48 -13.60 -19.35
CA ASP A 187 -1.80 -15.03 -19.27
C ASP A 187 -0.57 -15.87 -18.85
N ALA A 188 0.01 -15.45 -17.73
CA ALA A 188 1.29 -15.97 -17.26
C ALA A 188 1.09 -17.12 -16.27
N ALA A 189 1.89 -18.18 -16.42
CA ALA A 189 2.03 -19.26 -15.46
C ALA A 189 3.41 -19.14 -14.77
N GLU A 190 3.42 -18.88 -13.47
CA GLU A 190 4.65 -18.86 -12.66
C GLU A 190 4.81 -20.19 -11.94
N THR A 191 5.87 -20.92 -12.26
CA THR A 191 6.27 -22.17 -11.59
C THR A 191 7.46 -21.91 -10.67
N THR A 192 7.27 -22.11 -9.37
CA THR A 192 8.30 -21.93 -8.33
C THR A 192 8.46 -23.21 -7.53
N THR A 193 9.70 -23.62 -7.28
CA THR A 193 10.02 -24.68 -6.33
C THR A 193 10.24 -24.07 -4.94
N PRO A 194 9.44 -24.41 -3.92
CA PRO A 194 9.62 -23.88 -2.59
C PRO A 194 10.94 -24.38 -1.99
N LYS A 195 11.65 -23.50 -1.26
CA LYS A 195 12.80 -23.92 -0.46
C LYS A 195 12.28 -24.74 0.73
N MET A 196 12.60 -26.02 0.77
CA MET A 196 12.25 -26.93 1.86
C MET A 196 13.53 -27.44 2.54
N ARG A 197 13.41 -27.82 3.82
CA ARG A 197 14.52 -28.43 4.58
C ARG A 197 15.04 -29.72 3.93
N ASN A 198 14.15 -30.47 3.27
CA ASN A 198 14.51 -31.63 2.46
C ASN A 198 14.18 -31.36 0.96
N PRO A 199 15.19 -31.08 0.12
CA PRO A 199 15.01 -30.75 -1.29
C PRO A 199 14.29 -31.83 -2.11
N ALA A 200 14.48 -33.11 -1.78
CA ALA A 200 13.86 -34.23 -2.50
C ALA A 200 12.32 -34.23 -2.42
N ARG A 201 11.77 -33.59 -1.38
CA ARG A 201 10.32 -33.45 -1.20
C ARG A 201 9.76 -32.17 -1.82
N ALA A 202 10.60 -31.25 -2.29
CA ALA A 202 10.12 -30.04 -2.94
C ALA A 202 9.38 -30.40 -4.23
N ARG A 203 8.15 -29.92 -4.35
CA ARG A 203 7.34 -30.05 -5.56
C ARG A 203 7.16 -28.67 -6.19
N PRO A 204 7.35 -28.51 -7.51
CA PRO A 204 7.05 -27.26 -8.19
C PRO A 204 5.59 -26.86 -7.96
N ARG A 205 5.35 -25.59 -7.66
CA ARG A 205 4.01 -25.01 -7.56
C ARG A 205 3.81 -24.01 -8.69
N THR A 206 2.75 -24.19 -9.46
CA THR A 206 2.36 -23.28 -10.54
C THR A 206 1.18 -22.43 -10.12
N ARG A 207 1.24 -21.14 -10.38
CA ARG A 207 0.11 -20.21 -10.25
C ARG A 207 -0.15 -19.48 -11.56
N HIS A 208 -1.41 -19.22 -11.86
CA HIS A 208 -1.82 -18.44 -13.01
C HIS A 208 -2.01 -16.98 -12.62
N LEU A 209 -1.48 -16.08 -13.44
CA LEU A 209 -1.50 -14.64 -13.26
C LEU A 209 -2.04 -14.04 -14.56
N ALA A 210 -3.17 -13.32 -14.47
CA ALA A 210 -3.73 -12.66 -15.63
C ALA A 210 -2.73 -11.67 -16.25
N GLN A 211 -2.00 -10.95 -15.40
CA GLN A 211 -0.91 -10.03 -15.78
C GLN A 211 0.19 -10.06 -14.73
N VAL A 212 1.45 -9.93 -15.15
CA VAL A 212 2.61 -9.82 -14.26
C VAL A 212 3.68 -8.91 -14.86
N LEU A 213 4.17 -7.97 -14.05
CA LEU A 213 5.34 -7.17 -14.35
C LEU A 213 6.57 -7.80 -13.69
N VAL A 214 7.52 -8.25 -14.50
CA VAL A 214 8.79 -8.82 -14.08
C VAL A 214 9.85 -7.73 -14.09
N ARG A 215 10.59 -7.60 -12.98
CA ARG A 215 11.74 -6.70 -12.87
C ARG A 215 12.98 -7.31 -13.53
N GLY A 216 13.68 -6.54 -14.35
CA GLY A 216 14.80 -6.99 -15.16
C GLY A 216 16.04 -7.48 -14.42
N ASP A 217 16.37 -6.89 -13.27
CA ASP A 217 17.50 -7.34 -12.43
C ASP A 217 17.38 -8.82 -11.97
N ASN A 218 16.15 -9.34 -11.96
CA ASN A 218 15.85 -10.72 -11.58
C ASN A 218 15.80 -11.67 -12.77
N VAL A 219 15.83 -11.17 -14.01
CA VAL A 219 15.79 -11.98 -15.21
C VAL A 219 17.17 -12.60 -15.42
N VAL A 220 17.20 -13.93 -15.58
CA VAL A 220 18.43 -14.68 -15.86
C VAL A 220 18.51 -15.05 -17.34
N LEU A 221 17.39 -15.54 -17.89
CA LEU A 221 17.30 -16.04 -19.25
C LEU A 221 15.89 -15.85 -19.77
N VAL A 222 15.77 -15.43 -21.03
CA VAL A 222 14.52 -15.43 -21.78
C VAL A 222 14.66 -16.34 -22.99
N ALA A 223 13.69 -17.20 -23.22
CA ALA A 223 13.60 -18.04 -24.40
C ALA A 223 12.20 -17.95 -25.01
N LEU A 224 12.10 -18.11 -26.33
CA LEU A 224 10.81 -18.33 -26.98
C LEU A 224 10.29 -19.72 -26.56
N GLU A 225 9.03 -19.79 -26.18
CA GLU A 225 8.39 -21.07 -25.96
C GLU A 225 7.96 -21.62 -27.33
N GLY A 226 8.75 -22.57 -27.85
CA GLY A 226 8.45 -23.26 -29.09
C GLY A 226 7.09 -23.97 -28.98
N GLY A 227 6.24 -23.79 -29.98
CA GLY A 227 4.92 -24.41 -30.05
C GLY A 227 5.00 -25.93 -30.22
N SER A 228 5.30 -26.65 -29.15
CA SER A 228 4.99 -28.07 -28.95
C SER A 228 5.41 -28.50 -27.54
N SER A 229 4.53 -28.29 -26.57
CA SER A 229 4.46 -29.23 -25.46
C SER A 229 3.00 -29.58 -25.21
N SER A 230 2.59 -30.65 -25.89
CA SER A 230 1.53 -31.51 -25.41
C SER A 230 1.81 -31.78 -23.94
N ARG A 231 0.93 -31.26 -23.07
CA ARG A 231 0.82 -31.68 -21.68
C ARG A 231 0.85 -33.22 -21.69
N PRO A 232 1.81 -33.91 -21.07
CA PRO A 232 1.71 -35.35 -20.95
C PRO A 232 0.40 -35.60 -20.19
N ARG A 233 -0.51 -36.34 -20.83
CA ARG A 233 -1.71 -36.83 -20.15
C ARG A 233 -1.21 -37.61 -18.94
N PRO A 234 -1.76 -37.39 -17.73
CA PRO A 234 -1.45 -38.28 -16.63
C PRO A 234 -1.83 -39.68 -17.08
N ASP A 235 -0.86 -40.60 -17.06
CA ASP A 235 -1.13 -42.02 -17.23
C ASP A 235 -2.12 -42.45 -16.15
N ARG A 236 -3.06 -43.27 -16.61
CA ARG A 236 -4.24 -43.87 -15.97
C ARG A 236 -4.31 -43.83 -14.44
#